data_AF-L7UE61-F1
#
_entry.id   AF-L7UE61-F1
#
_cell.length_a   1.000
_cell.length_b   1.000
_cell.length_c   1.000
_cell.angle_alpha   90.00
_cell.angle_beta   90.00
_cell.angle_gamma   90.00
#
_symmetry.space_group_name_H-M   'P 1'
#
loop_
_entity.id
_entity.type
_entity.pdbx_description
1 polymer ?
#
loop_
_entity_poly.entity_id
_entity_poly.type
_entity_poly.pdbx_seq_one_letter_code
_entity_poly.pdbx_strand_id
1 'polypeptide(L)'
;MIRARPISVDRPEDLTLALRRMGLPTPAREYLLEKVPHAQVLLTGVPREVSAFLHGLHERALVPGREEHPAWVSGDVRSRPGTGLLSGRLEQFERLMALARSQRDAALAALAEALARAMDAGKAPEPWVLGDRVFHWGSRTYVMGVVNVTPDSFSDGGRYLGADAAIARGLALVAAGADFLDVGGESTRPGSASVSAEEEVARVLPVIEGLRAKTSVPLSVDTTKAAVARAVLGAGAHLINDITGFRSDPELPRVVAEANAACCLMHIQGTPSTMQQAPRYEDLVDEVLDFLEGSVALATGAGIPRERILLDPGIGFGKTFDHNLYLLRRLGELRVPGLPLLVGTSRKGFLGALTGGKPAGERLAATLGSLAAMAVLGGADVVRVHDVAEARDALVVGDAIRTAMDGGALR
;
A
#
# COMPACT_ATOMS: atom_id res chain seq x y z
N MET A 1 -2.34 20.97 3.63
CA MET A 1 -1.03 20.50 4.13
C MET A 1 -0.06 20.51 2.96
N ILE A 2 1.22 20.82 3.16
CA ILE A 2 2.23 20.62 2.10
C ILE A 2 2.44 19.12 1.94
N ARG A 3 2.20 18.60 0.75
CA ARG A 3 2.49 17.21 0.41
C ARG A 3 3.74 17.16 -0.45
N ALA A 4 4.62 16.23 -0.13
CA ALA A 4 5.79 15.91 -0.91
C ALA A 4 5.73 14.43 -1.24
N ARG A 5 5.86 14.07 -2.53
CA ARG A 5 5.96 12.68 -2.96
C ARG A 5 7.15 12.50 -3.90
N PRO A 6 7.97 11.45 -3.74
CA PRO A 6 9.01 11.14 -4.69
C PRO A 6 8.37 10.76 -6.03
N ILE A 7 8.87 11.30 -7.14
CA ILE A 7 8.57 10.79 -8.47
C ILE A 7 9.69 9.83 -8.83
N SER A 8 9.36 8.54 -8.96
CA SER A 8 10.32 7.54 -9.42
C SER A 8 10.70 7.85 -10.87
N VAL A 9 11.97 8.16 -11.10
CA VAL A 9 12.54 8.27 -12.46
C VAL A 9 13.52 7.13 -12.73
N ASP A 10 14.28 6.69 -11.72
CA ASP A 10 15.20 5.53 -11.77
C ASP A 10 15.29 4.87 -10.38
N ARG A 11 15.60 3.56 -10.32
CA ARG A 11 15.86 2.86 -9.05
C ARG A 11 17.34 2.98 -8.67
N PRO A 12 17.70 3.44 -7.46
CA PRO A 12 19.10 3.48 -7.02
C PRO A 12 19.83 2.14 -7.14
N GLU A 13 19.10 1.03 -7.07
CA GLU A 13 19.60 -0.33 -7.26
C GLU A 13 20.15 -0.57 -8.68
N ASP A 14 19.59 0.10 -9.70
CA ASP A 14 20.05 -0.02 -11.09
C ASP A 14 21.47 0.56 -11.25
N LEU A 15 21.79 1.63 -10.52
CA LEU A 15 23.15 2.19 -10.45
C LEU A 15 24.11 1.25 -9.74
N THR A 16 23.64 0.51 -8.72
CA THR A 16 24.47 -0.44 -7.99
C THR A 16 25.02 -1.53 -8.92
N LEU A 17 24.22 -2.02 -9.87
CA LEU A 17 24.67 -2.98 -10.88
C LEU A 17 25.77 -2.40 -11.77
N ALA A 18 25.60 -1.16 -12.25
CA ALA A 18 26.60 -0.48 -13.06
C ALA A 18 27.91 -0.25 -12.29
N LEU A 19 27.83 0.22 -11.05
CA LEU A 19 28.99 0.47 -10.19
C LEU A 19 29.74 -0.83 -9.83
N ARG A 20 29.04 -1.96 -9.66
CA ARG A 20 29.67 -3.28 -9.50
C ARG A 20 30.40 -3.70 -10.77
N ARG A 21 29.81 -3.52 -11.95
CA ARG A 21 30.44 -3.83 -13.25
C ARG A 21 31.70 -2.99 -13.50
N MET A 22 31.77 -1.79 -12.94
CA MET A 22 32.99 -0.95 -13.00
C MET A 22 34.14 -1.48 -12.12
N GLY A 23 33.93 -2.51 -11.30
CA GLY A 23 34.98 -3.06 -10.43
C GLY A 23 35.35 -2.16 -9.25
N LEU A 24 34.50 -1.18 -8.91
CA LEU A 24 34.79 -0.23 -7.83
C LEU A 24 34.74 -0.90 -6.44
N PRO A 25 35.64 -0.56 -5.51
CA PRO A 25 35.61 -1.07 -4.13
C PRO A 25 34.37 -0.56 -3.39
N THR A 26 33.87 -1.32 -2.40
CA THR A 26 32.62 -1.00 -1.67
C THR A 26 32.54 0.45 -1.18
N PRO A 27 33.56 1.03 -0.53
CA PRO A 27 33.49 2.43 -0.09
C PRO A 27 33.31 3.44 -1.23
N ALA A 28 33.90 3.18 -2.41
CA ALA A 28 33.74 4.05 -3.57
C ALA A 28 32.34 3.93 -4.19
N ARG A 29 31.76 2.72 -4.16
CA ARG A 29 30.37 2.50 -4.60
C ARG A 29 29.37 3.17 -3.66
N GLU A 30 29.57 3.05 -2.35
CA GLU A 30 28.74 3.72 -1.33
C GLU A 30 28.82 5.24 -1.49
N TYR A 31 30.02 5.80 -1.64
CA TYR A 31 30.21 7.22 -1.91
C TYR A 31 29.49 7.68 -3.19
N LEU A 32 29.60 6.92 -4.29
CA LEU A 32 28.90 7.26 -5.53
C LEU A 32 27.39 7.10 -5.39
N LEU A 33 26.89 6.05 -4.75
CA LEU A 33 25.46 5.87 -4.47
C LEU A 33 24.90 6.95 -3.55
N GLU A 34 25.73 7.64 -2.76
CA GLU A 34 25.33 8.80 -1.97
C GLU A 34 25.28 10.08 -2.81
N LYS A 35 26.19 10.24 -3.78
CA LYS A 35 26.34 11.48 -4.58
C LYS A 35 25.65 11.49 -5.94
N VAL A 36 25.33 10.32 -6.49
CA VAL A 36 24.70 10.11 -7.80
C VAL A 36 23.16 10.18 -7.79
N PRO A 37 22.40 9.79 -6.73
CA PRO A 37 20.95 9.78 -6.82
C PRO A 37 20.43 11.21 -6.89
N HIS A 38 19.75 11.49 -8.00
CA HIS A 38 19.02 12.71 -8.22
C HIS A 38 17.55 12.44 -7.86
N ALA A 39 17.11 12.93 -6.71
CA ALA A 39 15.72 12.81 -6.30
C ALA A 39 14.86 13.84 -7.05
N GLN A 40 13.69 13.38 -7.49
CA GLN A 40 12.62 14.23 -8.00
C GLN A 40 11.49 14.19 -6.98
N VAL A 41 11.10 15.33 -6.43
CA VAL A 41 10.05 15.43 -5.41
C VAL A 41 9.00 16.41 -5.90
N LEU A 42 7.80 15.91 -6.12
CA LEU A 42 6.65 16.74 -6.40
C LEU A 42 6.12 17.32 -5.09
N LEU A 43 5.99 18.63 -5.04
CA LEU A 43 5.28 19.33 -3.99
C LEU A 43 3.89 19.73 -4.48
N THR A 44 2.88 19.51 -3.63
CA THR A 44 1.51 20.00 -3.82
C THR A 44 1.00 20.69 -2.54
N GLY A 45 0.04 21.60 -2.69
CA GLY A 45 -0.48 22.39 -1.57
C GLY A 45 0.52 23.38 -0.97
N VAL A 46 1.50 23.85 -1.76
CA VAL A 46 2.58 24.75 -1.34
C VAL A 46 2.03 26.18 -1.14
N PRO A 47 2.14 26.77 0.07
CA PRO A 47 1.79 28.17 0.33
C PRO A 47 2.69 29.16 -0.42
N ARG A 48 2.21 30.41 -0.57
CA ARG A 48 2.95 31.45 -1.32
C ARG A 48 4.30 31.76 -0.70
N GLU A 49 4.35 31.83 0.63
CA GLU A 49 5.56 32.08 1.41
C GLU A 49 6.62 30.99 1.19
N VAL A 50 6.20 29.73 1.10
CA VAL A 50 7.10 28.61 0.83
C VAL A 50 7.58 28.64 -0.62
N SER A 51 6.69 28.94 -1.57
CA SER A 51 7.07 29.08 -2.98
C SER A 51 8.07 30.22 -3.19
N ALA A 52 7.87 31.38 -2.53
CA ALA A 52 8.81 32.50 -2.57
C ALA A 52 10.17 32.15 -1.96
N PHE A 53 10.17 31.41 -0.84
CA PHE A 53 11.40 30.92 -0.22
C PHE A 53 12.20 30.00 -1.17
N LEU A 54 11.53 29.02 -1.79
CA LEU A 54 12.16 28.09 -2.73
C LEU A 54 12.65 28.80 -4.00
N HIS A 55 11.87 29.75 -4.53
CA HIS A 55 12.27 30.55 -5.67
C HIS A 55 13.52 31.38 -5.38
N GLY A 56 13.55 32.05 -4.22
CA GLY A 56 14.73 32.81 -3.81
C GLY A 56 15.99 31.95 -3.63
N LEU A 57 15.86 30.68 -3.21
CA LEU A 57 17.00 29.75 -3.16
C LEU A 57 17.48 29.36 -4.56
N HIS A 58 16.56 29.15 -5.50
CA HIS A 58 16.88 28.82 -6.88
C HIS A 58 17.60 29.97 -7.59
N GLU A 59 17.12 31.22 -7.44
CA GLU A 59 17.78 32.41 -8.01
C GLU A 59 19.18 32.65 -7.46
N ARG A 60 19.42 32.27 -6.19
CA ARG A 60 20.73 32.36 -5.52
C ARG A 60 21.68 31.20 -5.86
N ALA A 61 21.31 30.27 -6.73
CA ALA A 61 22.22 29.22 -7.18
C ALA A 61 23.30 29.84 -8.09
N LEU A 62 24.41 30.26 -7.47
CA LEU A 62 25.38 31.18 -8.05
C LEU A 62 26.18 30.64 -9.25
N VAL A 63 26.22 29.33 -9.50
CA VAL A 63 26.92 28.72 -10.65
C VAL A 63 26.33 27.33 -10.98
N PRO A 64 26.02 27.02 -12.25
CA PRO A 64 25.68 25.66 -12.68
C PRO A 64 26.73 24.62 -12.24
N GLY A 65 26.32 23.55 -11.56
CA GLY A 65 27.19 22.48 -11.04
C GLY A 65 27.75 22.70 -9.63
N ARG A 66 27.41 23.81 -8.96
CA ARG A 66 27.73 24.08 -7.53
C ARG A 66 26.49 24.45 -6.71
N GLU A 67 25.32 23.98 -7.11
CA GLU A 67 24.07 24.26 -6.42
C GLU A 67 24.10 23.69 -4.98
N GLU A 68 23.85 24.54 -3.99
CA GLU A 68 23.81 24.12 -2.57
C GLU A 68 22.49 23.45 -2.18
N HIS A 69 21.41 23.76 -2.90
CA HIS A 69 20.05 23.30 -2.64
C HIS A 69 19.45 22.66 -3.91
N PRO A 70 18.37 21.87 -3.81
CA PRO A 70 17.71 21.29 -4.97
C PRO A 70 17.15 22.39 -5.87
N ALA A 71 17.18 22.18 -7.18
CA ALA A 71 16.54 23.08 -8.13
C ALA A 71 15.02 23.04 -7.93
N TRP A 72 14.39 24.22 -7.96
CA TRP A 72 12.94 24.38 -7.82
C TRP A 72 12.34 24.85 -9.13
N VAL A 73 11.32 24.13 -9.61
CA VAL A 73 10.51 24.54 -10.76
C VAL A 73 9.07 24.65 -10.31
N SER A 74 8.54 25.88 -10.27
CA SER A 74 7.12 26.11 -9.96
C SER A 74 6.22 25.58 -11.08
N GLY A 75 5.09 25.01 -10.71
CA GLY A 75 3.98 24.73 -11.62
C GLY A 75 3.30 26.01 -12.11
N ASP A 76 2.45 25.88 -13.13
CA ASP A 76 1.66 27.00 -13.66
C ASP A 76 0.60 27.43 -12.64
N VAL A 77 0.76 28.65 -12.13
CA VAL A 77 -0.10 29.26 -11.11
C VAL A 77 -1.57 29.35 -11.54
N ARG A 78 -1.85 29.39 -12.84
CA ARG A 78 -3.23 29.51 -13.36
C ARG A 78 -3.96 28.18 -13.40
N SER A 79 -3.24 27.08 -13.63
CA SER A 79 -3.85 25.76 -13.81
C SER A 79 -3.69 24.86 -12.58
N ARG A 80 -2.55 24.94 -11.89
CA ARG A 80 -2.24 24.16 -10.68
C ARG A 80 -1.42 25.00 -9.68
N PRO A 81 -2.02 26.02 -9.04
CA PRO A 81 -1.33 26.84 -8.03
C PRO A 81 -0.84 25.98 -6.86
N GLY A 82 0.31 26.37 -6.29
CA GLY A 82 0.89 25.67 -5.14
C GLY A 82 1.46 24.29 -5.48
N THR A 83 1.82 24.06 -6.74
CA THR A 83 2.54 22.86 -7.18
C THR A 83 3.93 23.21 -7.67
N GLY A 84 4.87 22.27 -7.59
CA GLY A 84 6.17 22.40 -8.24
C GLY A 84 7.09 21.23 -7.95
N LEU A 85 8.23 21.20 -8.61
CA LEU A 85 9.18 20.10 -8.61
C LEU A 85 10.49 20.54 -7.96
N LEU A 86 10.94 19.77 -6.95
CA LEU A 86 12.30 19.83 -6.45
C LEU A 86 13.14 18.73 -7.09
N SER A 87 14.33 19.10 -7.54
CA SER A 87 15.21 18.26 -8.33
C SER A 87 16.63 18.43 -7.80
N GLY A 88 17.20 17.40 -7.16
CA GLY A 88 18.58 17.50 -6.64
C GLY A 88 19.10 16.23 -5.95
N ARG A 89 20.34 16.28 -5.49
CA ARG A 89 20.99 15.23 -4.68
C ARG A 89 20.40 15.18 -3.27
N LEU A 90 20.47 14.02 -2.62
CA LEU A 90 19.96 13.83 -1.25
C LEU A 90 20.56 14.85 -0.26
N GLU A 91 21.87 15.09 -0.32
CA GLU A 91 22.55 16.07 0.54
C GLU A 91 22.01 17.50 0.37
N GLN A 92 21.56 17.87 -0.85
CA GLN A 92 20.93 19.17 -1.07
C GLN A 92 19.55 19.24 -0.41
N PHE A 93 18.78 18.15 -0.43
CA PHE A 93 17.51 18.08 0.30
C PHE A 93 17.73 18.19 1.82
N GLU A 94 18.76 17.53 2.37
CA GLU A 94 19.12 17.64 3.78
C GLU A 94 19.43 19.08 4.19
N ARG A 95 20.23 19.80 3.39
CA ARG A 95 20.52 21.22 3.61
C ARG A 95 19.26 22.09 3.53
N LEU A 96 18.39 21.84 2.54
CA LEU A 96 17.11 22.54 2.40
C LEU A 96 16.23 22.33 3.64
N MET A 97 16.10 21.10 4.12
CA MET A 97 15.32 20.78 5.33
C MET A 97 15.89 21.46 6.58
N ALA A 98 17.22 21.44 6.75
CA ALA A 98 17.87 22.10 7.87
C ALA A 98 17.65 23.63 7.84
N LEU A 99 17.80 24.24 6.67
CA LEU A 99 17.56 25.67 6.47
C LEU A 99 16.09 26.04 6.72
N ALA A 100 15.14 25.25 6.21
CA ALA A 100 13.71 25.50 6.40
C ALA A 100 13.33 25.44 7.89
N ARG A 101 13.85 24.47 8.64
CA ARG A 101 13.66 24.37 10.10
C ARG A 101 14.25 25.56 10.86
N SER A 102 15.35 26.15 10.37
CA SER A 102 16.01 27.28 11.05
C SER A 102 15.27 28.61 10.90
N GLN A 103 14.34 28.75 9.94
CA GLN A 103 13.64 30.01 9.68
C GLN A 103 12.58 30.37 10.74
N ARG A 104 12.26 29.46 11.68
CA ARG A 104 11.19 29.64 12.70
C ARG A 104 9.83 30.00 12.10
N ASP A 105 9.54 29.50 10.91
CA ASP A 105 8.27 29.65 10.20
C ASP A 105 7.53 28.30 10.16
N ALA A 106 6.23 28.30 10.47
CA ALA A 106 5.44 27.08 10.57
C ALA A 106 5.23 26.38 9.21
N ALA A 107 5.09 27.14 8.12
CA ALA A 107 4.94 26.59 6.78
C ALA A 107 6.26 25.98 6.27
N LEU A 108 7.40 26.62 6.59
CA LEU A 108 8.73 26.07 6.28
C LEU A 108 9.07 24.85 7.14
N ALA A 109 8.66 24.82 8.40
CA ALA A 109 8.73 23.60 9.22
C ALA A 109 7.90 22.46 8.59
N ALA A 110 6.67 22.76 8.15
CA ALA A 110 5.84 21.78 7.45
C ALA A 110 6.44 21.30 6.13
N LEU A 111 7.13 22.16 5.38
CA LEU A 111 7.91 21.77 4.20
C LEU A 111 9.00 20.76 4.57
N ALA A 112 9.81 21.06 5.60
CA ALA A 112 10.89 20.18 6.02
C ALA A 112 10.37 18.79 6.44
N GLU A 113 9.26 18.75 7.16
CA GLU A 113 8.62 17.48 7.55
C GLU A 113 8.04 16.71 6.37
N ALA A 114 7.44 17.40 5.39
CA ALA A 114 6.96 16.77 4.16
C ALA A 114 8.13 16.16 3.36
N LEU A 115 9.22 16.90 3.20
CA LEU A 115 10.42 16.43 2.50
C LEU A 115 11.07 15.24 3.22
N ALA A 116 11.20 15.29 4.55
CA ALA A 116 11.74 14.18 5.33
C ALA A 116 10.92 12.90 5.11
N ARG A 117 9.59 13.01 5.18
CA ARG A 117 8.68 11.90 4.86
C ARG A 117 8.88 11.38 3.44
N ALA A 118 8.99 12.25 2.45
CA ALA A 118 9.20 11.83 1.06
C ALA A 118 10.53 11.09 0.85
N MET A 119 11.60 11.51 1.54
CA MET A 119 12.91 10.84 1.49
C MET A 119 12.92 9.49 2.20
N ASP A 120 12.09 9.33 3.23
CA ASP A 120 11.93 8.05 3.93
C ASP A 120 10.95 7.08 3.25
N ALA A 121 10.21 7.50 2.21
CA ALA A 121 9.22 6.66 1.53
C ALA A 121 9.81 5.39 0.89
N GLY A 122 11.11 5.42 0.54
CA GLY A 122 11.84 4.26 0.01
C GLY A 122 12.40 3.31 1.07
N LYS A 123 12.38 3.69 2.36
CA LYS A 123 12.84 2.81 3.44
C LYS A 123 11.81 1.72 3.70
N ALA A 124 12.29 0.49 3.84
CA ALA A 124 11.43 -0.62 4.24
C ALA A 124 10.83 -0.34 5.64
N PRO A 125 9.53 -0.60 5.84
CA PRO A 125 8.91 -0.54 7.17
C PRO A 125 9.58 -1.50 8.15
N GLU A 126 9.44 -1.21 9.45
CA GLU A 126 9.89 -2.11 10.52
C GLU A 126 9.18 -3.47 10.42
N PRO A 127 9.88 -4.60 10.69
CA PRO A 127 9.28 -5.92 10.59
C PRO A 127 8.05 -6.08 11.49
N TRP A 128 7.01 -6.72 10.96
CA TRP A 128 5.86 -7.08 11.80
C TRP A 128 6.07 -8.40 12.49
N VAL A 129 5.57 -8.51 13.72
CA VAL A 129 5.31 -9.78 14.38
C VAL A 129 3.81 -9.96 14.50
N LEU A 130 3.25 -10.96 13.80
CA LEU A 130 1.82 -11.26 13.83
C LEU A 130 1.64 -12.75 14.11
N GLY A 131 1.10 -13.08 15.28
CA GLY A 131 1.14 -14.44 15.80
C GLY A 131 2.59 -14.90 15.96
N ASP A 132 2.92 -16.09 15.44
CA ASP A 132 4.27 -16.66 15.49
C ASP A 132 5.14 -16.30 14.27
N ARG A 133 4.66 -15.40 13.40
CA ARG A 133 5.32 -15.05 12.13
C ARG A 133 5.93 -13.65 12.16
N VAL A 134 7.10 -13.54 11.54
CA VAL A 134 7.79 -12.27 11.31
C VAL A 134 7.74 -11.92 9.83
N PHE A 135 7.31 -10.70 9.51
CA PHE A 135 7.22 -10.17 8.15
C PHE A 135 8.30 -9.12 7.94
N HIS A 136 9.28 -9.45 7.11
CA HIS A 136 10.34 -8.53 6.70
C HIS A 136 9.92 -7.84 5.40
N TRP A 137 9.45 -6.59 5.50
CA TRP A 137 8.95 -5.82 4.37
C TRP A 137 10.04 -5.50 3.34
N GLY A 138 9.68 -5.39 2.06
CA GLY A 138 10.61 -5.19 0.95
C GLY A 138 11.48 -6.40 0.54
N SER A 139 11.63 -7.42 1.41
CA SER A 139 12.45 -8.61 1.11
C SER A 139 11.84 -9.50 0.01
N ARG A 140 10.52 -9.64 0.03
CA ARG A 140 9.69 -10.33 -0.97
C ARG A 140 8.27 -9.82 -0.87
N THR A 141 7.44 -10.15 -1.86
CA THR A 141 6.00 -9.92 -1.80
C THR A 141 5.33 -11.06 -1.01
N TYR A 142 4.56 -10.72 0.02
CA TYR A 142 3.78 -11.70 0.81
C TYR A 142 2.40 -11.94 0.21
N VAL A 143 1.83 -13.11 0.46
CA VAL A 143 0.54 -13.54 -0.12
C VAL A 143 -0.55 -13.64 0.92
N MET A 144 -1.61 -12.84 0.77
CA MET A 144 -2.84 -12.94 1.55
C MET A 144 -3.90 -13.72 0.76
N GLY A 145 -4.25 -14.90 1.24
CA GLY A 145 -5.24 -15.80 0.62
C GLY A 145 -6.67 -15.45 1.02
N VAL A 146 -7.56 -15.27 0.03
CA VAL A 146 -8.97 -14.91 0.25
C VAL A 146 -9.84 -16.13 0.55
N VAL A 147 -10.55 -16.08 1.68
CA VAL A 147 -11.55 -17.07 2.10
C VAL A 147 -12.91 -16.37 2.23
N ASN A 148 -13.74 -16.45 1.17
CA ASN A 148 -15.08 -15.88 1.20
C ASN A 148 -16.08 -16.91 1.75
N VAL A 149 -16.90 -16.50 2.72
CA VAL A 149 -18.02 -17.28 3.24
C VAL A 149 -19.29 -16.86 2.49
N THR A 150 -19.59 -17.53 1.38
CA THR A 150 -20.64 -17.10 0.44
C THR A 150 -22.05 -17.57 0.83
N PRO A 151 -23.12 -16.77 0.55
CA PRO A 151 -24.50 -17.09 0.88
C PRO A 151 -25.07 -18.35 0.21
N ASP A 152 -24.53 -18.76 -0.95
CA ASP A 152 -25.02 -19.92 -1.72
C ASP A 152 -24.93 -21.26 -0.96
N SER A 153 -24.33 -21.25 0.24
CA SER A 153 -24.23 -22.38 1.15
C SER A 153 -25.23 -22.34 2.34
N PHE A 154 -26.05 -21.28 2.46
CA PHE A 154 -26.85 -21.00 3.66
C PHE A 154 -28.35 -21.28 3.54
N SER A 155 -28.89 -21.64 2.37
CA SER A 155 -30.34 -21.77 2.16
C SER A 155 -30.98 -23.02 2.79
N ASP A 156 -30.26 -24.12 2.97
CA ASP A 156 -30.88 -25.43 3.29
C ASP A 156 -30.19 -26.20 4.44
N GLY A 157 -30.02 -25.56 5.61
CA GLY A 157 -29.36 -26.18 6.78
C GLY A 157 -27.82 -26.20 6.72
N GLY A 158 -27.25 -25.53 5.72
CA GLY A 158 -25.82 -25.57 5.36
C GLY A 158 -24.88 -24.60 6.07
N ARG A 159 -25.26 -23.97 7.21
CA ARG A 159 -24.35 -23.04 7.92
C ARG A 159 -23.02 -23.70 8.31
N TYR A 160 -23.11 -24.93 8.84
CA TYR A 160 -21.93 -25.72 9.21
C TYR A 160 -21.19 -26.26 7.97
N LEU A 161 -21.92 -26.64 6.92
CA LEU A 161 -21.33 -27.07 5.65
C LEU A 161 -20.55 -25.94 4.96
N GLY A 162 -21.05 -24.70 5.04
CA GLY A 162 -20.38 -23.50 4.55
C GLY A 162 -19.12 -23.18 5.35
N ALA A 163 -19.17 -23.31 6.69
CA ALA A 163 -18.00 -23.12 7.55
C ALA A 163 -16.92 -24.18 7.31
N ASP A 164 -17.28 -25.46 7.25
CA ASP A 164 -16.34 -26.55 6.98
C ASP A 164 -15.68 -26.42 5.60
N ALA A 165 -16.44 -26.03 4.57
CA ALA A 165 -15.90 -25.75 3.25
C ALA A 165 -14.94 -24.56 3.25
N ALA A 166 -15.27 -23.48 3.97
CA ALA A 166 -14.40 -22.31 4.11
C ALA A 166 -13.11 -22.64 4.89
N ILE A 167 -13.20 -23.45 5.96
CA ILE A 167 -12.04 -23.94 6.71
C ILE A 167 -11.17 -24.81 5.80
N ALA A 168 -11.75 -25.78 5.10
CA ALA A 168 -11.03 -26.63 4.16
C ALA A 168 -10.34 -25.82 3.06
N ARG A 169 -11.02 -24.80 2.53
CA ARG A 169 -10.44 -23.86 1.56
C ARG A 169 -9.27 -23.10 2.18
N GLY A 170 -9.42 -22.53 3.37
CA GLY A 170 -8.36 -21.81 4.06
C GLY A 170 -7.13 -22.69 4.30
N LEU A 171 -7.31 -23.94 4.73
CA LEU A 171 -6.21 -24.90 4.88
C LEU A 171 -5.53 -25.25 3.55
N ALA A 172 -6.30 -25.36 2.46
CA ALA A 172 -5.73 -25.55 1.13
C ALA A 172 -4.88 -24.35 0.69
N LEU A 173 -5.31 -23.11 1.00
CA LEU A 173 -4.53 -21.89 0.73
C LEU A 173 -3.25 -21.84 1.58
N VAL A 174 -3.31 -22.27 2.84
CA VAL A 174 -2.12 -22.41 3.71
C VAL A 174 -1.15 -23.43 3.11
N ALA A 175 -1.63 -24.60 2.69
CA ALA A 175 -0.81 -25.62 2.03
C ALA A 175 -0.19 -25.11 0.71
N ALA A 176 -0.87 -24.23 -0.01
CA ALA A 176 -0.37 -23.56 -1.20
C ALA A 176 0.66 -22.44 -0.90
N GLY A 177 0.89 -22.10 0.37
CA GLY A 177 1.90 -21.12 0.80
C GLY A 177 1.36 -19.72 1.08
N ALA A 178 0.09 -19.58 1.47
CA ALA A 178 -0.44 -18.31 1.96
C ALA A 178 0.29 -17.86 3.23
N ASP A 179 0.69 -16.58 3.25
CA ASP A 179 1.33 -15.93 4.40
C ASP A 179 0.30 -15.37 5.39
N PHE A 180 -0.90 -15.02 4.88
CA PHE A 180 -2.09 -14.62 5.63
C PHE A 180 -3.32 -15.32 5.05
N LEU A 181 -4.35 -15.50 5.86
CA LEU A 181 -5.71 -15.76 5.37
C LEU A 181 -6.60 -14.56 5.68
N ASP A 182 -7.44 -14.16 4.74
CA ASP A 182 -8.42 -13.09 4.92
C ASP A 182 -9.83 -13.64 4.74
N VAL A 183 -10.60 -13.67 5.83
CA VAL A 183 -11.92 -14.27 5.89
C VAL A 183 -12.98 -13.18 5.78
N GLY A 184 -13.84 -13.26 4.76
CA GLY A 184 -14.92 -12.30 4.54
C GLY A 184 -16.31 -12.95 4.63
N GLY A 185 -17.17 -12.41 5.49
CA GLY A 185 -18.58 -12.83 5.63
C GLY A 185 -19.57 -12.00 4.80
N GLU A 186 -19.11 -10.86 4.29
CA GLU A 186 -19.89 -9.91 3.50
C GLU A 186 -19.26 -9.73 2.12
N SER A 187 -20.09 -9.77 1.07
CA SER A 187 -19.59 -9.48 -0.29
C SER A 187 -19.44 -7.97 -0.45
N THR A 188 -18.26 -7.53 -0.87
CA THR A 188 -17.96 -6.13 -1.22
C THR A 188 -17.91 -5.91 -2.74
N ARG A 189 -18.43 -6.87 -3.52
CA ARG A 189 -18.56 -6.76 -4.98
C ARG A 189 -19.54 -5.63 -5.34
N PRO A 190 -19.38 -4.97 -6.50
CA PRO A 190 -20.31 -3.94 -6.95
C PRO A 190 -21.77 -4.42 -6.91
N GLY A 191 -22.62 -3.66 -6.21
CA GLY A 191 -24.07 -3.91 -6.13
C GLY A 191 -24.51 -4.96 -5.11
N SER A 192 -23.64 -5.47 -4.23
CA SER A 192 -24.05 -6.34 -3.14
C SER A 192 -24.86 -5.62 -2.06
N ALA A 193 -25.80 -6.36 -1.45
CA ALA A 193 -26.51 -5.92 -0.27
C ALA A 193 -25.65 -6.10 0.99
N SER A 194 -25.82 -5.18 1.95
CA SER A 194 -25.21 -5.28 3.26
C SER A 194 -25.88 -6.37 4.10
N VAL A 195 -25.11 -7.07 4.93
CA VAL A 195 -25.62 -8.06 5.90
C VAL A 195 -25.59 -7.48 7.32
N SER A 196 -26.44 -8.00 8.21
CA SER A 196 -26.42 -7.58 9.61
C SER A 196 -25.14 -8.05 10.30
N ALA A 197 -24.73 -7.38 11.39
CA ALA A 197 -23.56 -7.78 12.15
C ALA A 197 -23.72 -9.20 12.72
N GLU A 198 -24.92 -9.56 13.17
CA GLU A 198 -25.23 -10.89 13.70
C GLU A 198 -25.08 -11.97 12.63
N GLU A 199 -25.56 -11.69 11.41
CA GLU A 199 -25.42 -12.60 10.27
C GLU A 199 -23.95 -12.76 9.87
N GLU A 200 -23.21 -11.66 9.80
CA GLU A 200 -21.79 -11.69 9.46
C GLU A 200 -20.98 -12.48 10.51
N VAL A 201 -21.20 -12.23 11.81
CA VAL A 201 -20.60 -13.01 12.90
C VAL A 201 -20.92 -14.50 12.75
N ALA A 202 -22.18 -14.85 12.50
CA ALA A 202 -22.59 -16.24 12.34
C ALA A 202 -21.91 -16.94 11.13
N ARG A 203 -21.43 -16.18 10.15
CA ARG A 203 -20.69 -16.68 9.00
C ARG A 203 -19.19 -16.83 9.30
N VAL A 204 -18.56 -15.80 9.88
CA VAL A 204 -17.09 -15.75 9.99
C VAL A 204 -16.56 -16.41 11.26
N LEU A 205 -17.29 -16.34 12.37
CA LEU A 205 -16.78 -16.79 13.67
C LEU A 205 -16.42 -18.28 13.69
N PRO A 206 -17.27 -19.21 13.19
CA PRO A 206 -16.93 -20.63 13.17
C PRO A 206 -15.72 -20.93 12.27
N VAL A 207 -15.53 -20.16 11.21
CA VAL A 207 -14.39 -20.31 10.29
C VAL A 207 -13.11 -19.86 10.97
N ILE A 208 -13.12 -18.76 11.72
CA ILE A 208 -11.97 -18.27 12.47
C ILE A 208 -11.57 -19.26 13.56
N GLU A 209 -12.52 -19.76 14.35
CA GLU A 209 -12.25 -20.78 15.38
C GLU A 209 -11.67 -22.06 14.76
N GLY A 210 -12.29 -22.55 13.69
CA GLY A 210 -11.87 -23.77 13.00
C GLY A 210 -10.50 -23.66 12.32
N LEU A 211 -10.17 -22.51 11.74
CA LEU A 211 -8.85 -22.24 11.19
C LEU A 211 -7.81 -22.08 12.29
N ARG A 212 -8.11 -21.33 13.36
CA ARG A 212 -7.17 -21.11 14.46
C ARG A 212 -6.77 -22.41 15.16
N ALA A 213 -7.69 -23.37 15.24
CA ALA A 213 -7.41 -24.70 15.80
C ALA A 213 -6.48 -25.57 14.91
N LYS A 214 -6.32 -25.24 13.62
CA LYS A 214 -5.66 -26.10 12.62
C LYS A 214 -4.46 -25.46 11.92
N THR A 215 -4.25 -24.14 12.07
CA THR A 215 -3.12 -23.42 11.49
C THR A 215 -2.65 -22.27 12.37
N SER A 216 -1.35 -21.97 12.30
CA SER A 216 -0.72 -20.80 12.91
C SER A 216 -0.58 -19.62 11.94
N VAL A 217 -1.03 -19.75 10.69
CA VAL A 217 -1.04 -18.62 9.74
C VAL A 217 -1.93 -17.51 10.29
N PRO A 218 -1.45 -16.24 10.31
CA PRO A 218 -2.24 -15.11 10.76
C PRO A 218 -3.58 -15.00 10.03
N LEU A 219 -4.62 -14.77 10.83
CA LEU A 219 -5.99 -14.65 10.36
C LEU A 219 -6.41 -13.18 10.36
N SER A 220 -6.75 -12.69 9.17
CA SER A 220 -7.40 -11.42 8.91
C SER A 220 -8.90 -11.64 8.74
N VAL A 221 -9.71 -10.66 9.15
CA VAL A 221 -11.15 -10.63 8.87
C VAL A 221 -11.50 -9.35 8.11
N ASP A 222 -12.11 -9.53 6.93
CA ASP A 222 -12.62 -8.46 6.06
C ASP A 222 -13.98 -8.00 6.60
N THR A 223 -13.99 -6.93 7.39
CA THR A 223 -15.20 -6.38 8.00
C THR A 223 -15.06 -4.88 8.30
N THR A 224 -16.19 -4.18 8.23
CA THR A 224 -16.30 -2.75 8.53
C THR A 224 -17.06 -2.49 9.85
N LYS A 225 -17.44 -3.55 10.57
CA LYS A 225 -18.37 -3.49 11.72
C LYS A 225 -17.65 -3.82 13.02
N ALA A 226 -17.71 -2.92 14.00
CA ALA A 226 -17.06 -3.07 15.30
C ALA A 226 -17.55 -4.31 16.07
N ALA A 227 -18.83 -4.64 15.95
CA ALA A 227 -19.42 -5.83 16.58
C ALA A 227 -18.82 -7.14 16.04
N VAL A 228 -18.61 -7.22 14.72
CA VAL A 228 -17.99 -8.38 14.07
C VAL A 228 -16.52 -8.48 14.49
N ALA A 229 -15.79 -7.36 14.41
CA ALA A 229 -14.39 -7.27 14.83
C ALA A 229 -14.22 -7.74 16.29
N ARG A 230 -15.08 -7.31 17.21
CA ARG A 230 -15.00 -7.71 18.62
C ARG A 230 -15.13 -9.23 18.80
N ALA A 231 -16.05 -9.86 18.07
CA ALA A 231 -16.27 -11.30 18.15
C ALA A 231 -15.07 -12.08 17.60
N VAL A 232 -14.59 -11.74 16.40
CA VAL A 232 -13.52 -12.50 15.74
C VAL A 232 -12.15 -12.30 16.38
N LEU A 233 -11.87 -11.10 16.91
CA LEU A 233 -10.64 -10.84 17.67
C LEU A 233 -10.64 -11.63 18.98
N GLY A 234 -11.79 -11.73 19.66
CA GLY A 234 -11.96 -12.61 20.81
C GLY A 234 -11.73 -14.10 20.50
N ALA A 235 -11.98 -14.52 19.26
CA ALA A 235 -11.74 -15.89 18.78
C ALA A 235 -10.32 -16.13 18.22
N GLY A 236 -9.44 -15.12 18.24
CA GLY A 236 -8.04 -15.26 17.83
C GLY A 236 -7.72 -14.82 16.40
N ALA A 237 -8.57 -13.99 15.77
CA ALA A 237 -8.14 -13.20 14.62
C ALA A 237 -7.02 -12.23 15.05
N HIS A 238 -6.09 -11.94 14.13
CA HIS A 238 -4.91 -11.12 14.40
C HIS A 238 -5.01 -9.74 13.76
N LEU A 239 -5.79 -9.62 12.68
CA LEU A 239 -5.89 -8.40 11.88
C LEU A 239 -7.34 -8.16 11.45
N ILE A 240 -7.77 -6.90 11.45
CA ILE A 240 -9.01 -6.47 10.80
C ILE A 240 -8.69 -5.76 9.49
N ASN A 241 -9.26 -6.23 8.39
CA ASN A 241 -9.16 -5.62 7.08
C ASN A 241 -10.42 -4.78 6.82
N ASP A 242 -10.31 -3.46 6.94
CA ASP A 242 -11.43 -2.53 6.78
C ASP A 242 -11.32 -1.78 5.45
N ILE A 243 -12.23 -2.12 4.53
CA ILE A 243 -12.33 -1.51 3.21
C ILE A 243 -12.69 -0.01 3.24
N THR A 244 -13.08 0.53 4.39
CA THR A 244 -13.48 1.93 4.57
C THR A 244 -12.44 2.76 5.30
N GLY A 245 -11.33 2.15 5.70
CA GLY A 245 -10.24 2.83 6.40
C GLY A 245 -10.70 3.51 7.69
N PHE A 246 -11.52 2.83 8.49
CA PHE A 246 -12.10 3.30 9.76
C PHE A 246 -13.08 4.46 9.65
N ARG A 247 -13.70 4.66 8.48
CA ARG A 247 -14.66 5.76 8.26
C ARG A 247 -16.13 5.34 8.35
N SER A 248 -16.42 4.04 8.32
CA SER A 248 -17.80 3.54 8.38
C SER A 248 -18.35 3.41 9.81
N ASP A 249 -17.62 2.71 10.68
CA ASP A 249 -18.01 2.49 12.07
C ASP A 249 -17.02 3.19 13.02
N PRO A 250 -17.44 4.23 13.75
CA PRO A 250 -16.54 5.01 14.60
C PRO A 250 -16.01 4.24 15.82
N GLU A 251 -16.64 3.12 16.20
CA GLU A 251 -16.18 2.29 17.32
C GLU A 251 -15.09 1.30 16.89
N LEU A 252 -14.97 0.99 15.59
CA LEU A 252 -14.05 -0.04 15.09
C LEU A 252 -12.57 0.22 15.44
N PRO A 253 -12.02 1.44 15.31
CA PRO A 253 -10.65 1.73 15.74
C PRO A 253 -10.38 1.36 17.19
N ARG A 254 -11.32 1.70 18.08
CA ARG A 254 -11.22 1.42 19.52
C ARG A 254 -11.22 -0.09 19.78
N VAL A 255 -12.08 -0.84 19.09
CA VAL A 255 -12.14 -2.30 19.21
C VAL A 255 -10.81 -2.95 18.81
N VAL A 256 -10.21 -2.51 17.70
CA VAL A 256 -8.92 -3.03 17.23
C VAL A 256 -7.80 -2.69 18.21
N ALA A 257 -7.79 -1.46 18.74
CA ALA A 257 -6.83 -1.02 19.74
C ALA A 257 -6.91 -1.83 21.05
N GLU A 258 -8.12 -2.00 21.58
CA GLU A 258 -8.37 -2.76 22.82
C GLU A 258 -7.94 -4.22 22.71
N ALA A 259 -8.14 -4.83 21.54
CA ALA A 259 -7.71 -6.19 21.28
C ALA A 259 -6.21 -6.32 21.02
N ASN A 260 -5.46 -5.21 20.97
CA ASN A 260 -4.06 -5.19 20.56
C ASN A 260 -3.87 -5.94 19.23
N ALA A 261 -4.76 -5.68 18.26
CA ALA A 261 -4.74 -6.31 16.94
C ALA A 261 -4.07 -5.39 15.90
N ALA A 262 -3.78 -5.94 14.72
CA ALA A 262 -3.36 -5.17 13.56
C ALA A 262 -4.56 -4.75 12.69
N CYS A 263 -4.36 -3.80 11.78
CA CYS A 263 -5.38 -3.43 10.80
C CYS A 263 -4.83 -3.23 9.40
N CYS A 264 -5.66 -3.50 8.40
CA CYS A 264 -5.47 -3.07 7.02
C CYS A 264 -6.52 -2.00 6.69
N LEU A 265 -6.08 -0.81 6.27
CA LEU A 265 -6.94 0.35 6.01
C LEU A 265 -6.92 0.67 4.52
N MET A 266 -8.07 0.51 3.86
CA MET A 266 -8.18 0.69 2.42
C MET A 266 -8.83 2.02 2.05
N HIS A 267 -8.35 2.63 0.97
CA HIS A 267 -9.05 3.72 0.30
C HIS A 267 -10.28 3.23 -0.48
N ILE A 268 -11.42 3.91 -0.31
CA ILE A 268 -12.61 3.77 -1.16
C ILE A 268 -13.24 5.14 -1.43
N GLN A 269 -13.75 5.35 -2.66
CA GLN A 269 -14.65 6.47 -2.99
C GLN A 269 -16.06 5.92 -3.19
N GLY A 270 -17.02 6.43 -2.43
CA GLY A 270 -18.39 5.90 -2.36
C GLY A 270 -18.49 4.64 -1.49
N THR A 271 -19.52 3.84 -1.73
CA THR A 271 -19.78 2.55 -1.04
C THR A 271 -19.68 1.39 -2.03
N PRO A 272 -19.53 0.12 -1.62
CA PRO A 272 -19.57 -1.01 -2.55
C PRO A 272 -20.76 -1.00 -3.54
N SER A 273 -21.92 -0.48 -3.12
CA SER A 273 -23.11 -0.32 -3.96
C SER A 273 -23.04 0.83 -4.97
N THR A 274 -22.25 1.88 -4.70
CA THR A 274 -22.23 3.14 -5.48
C THR A 274 -20.87 3.46 -6.12
N MET A 275 -19.79 2.80 -5.70
CA MET A 275 -18.41 3.16 -6.03
C MET A 275 -18.05 3.10 -7.53
N GLN A 276 -18.88 2.45 -8.35
CA GLN A 276 -18.69 2.40 -9.81
C GLN A 276 -19.49 3.48 -10.56
N GLN A 277 -20.30 4.28 -9.84
CA GLN A 277 -21.14 5.32 -10.42
C GLN A 277 -20.30 6.58 -10.67
N ALA A 278 -19.63 6.63 -11.82
CA ALA A 278 -18.87 7.78 -12.31
C ALA A 278 -17.88 8.40 -11.30
N PRO A 279 -16.92 7.61 -10.74
CA PRO A 279 -15.93 8.15 -9.81
C PRO A 279 -15.07 9.23 -10.49
N ARG A 280 -14.79 10.32 -9.77
CA ARG A 280 -14.01 11.46 -10.23
C ARG A 280 -13.01 11.88 -9.16
N TYR A 281 -11.82 12.25 -9.61
CA TYR A 281 -10.72 12.77 -8.82
C TYR A 281 -10.14 13.99 -9.54
N GLU A 282 -9.75 15.00 -8.80
CA GLU A 282 -8.96 16.14 -9.29
C GLU A 282 -7.47 15.76 -9.36
N ASP A 283 -6.94 15.12 -8.30
CA ASP A 283 -5.63 14.48 -8.28
C ASP A 283 -5.73 13.15 -7.54
N LEU A 284 -5.86 12.09 -8.33
CA LEU A 284 -6.10 10.73 -7.86
C LEU A 284 -5.08 10.24 -6.81
N VAL A 285 -3.80 10.59 -6.95
CA VAL A 285 -2.76 10.10 -6.02
C VAL A 285 -2.78 10.90 -4.73
N ASP A 286 -2.95 12.22 -4.80
CA ASP A 286 -3.03 13.07 -3.60
C ASP A 286 -4.29 12.76 -2.79
N GLU A 287 -5.44 12.59 -3.43
CA GLU A 287 -6.69 12.25 -2.75
C GLU A 287 -6.63 10.87 -2.08
N VAL A 288 -5.99 9.88 -2.73
CA VAL A 288 -5.76 8.56 -2.12
C VAL A 288 -4.82 8.66 -0.92
N LEU A 289 -3.74 9.43 -1.01
CA LEU A 289 -2.82 9.66 0.11
C LEU A 289 -3.51 10.40 1.27
N ASP A 290 -4.28 11.45 1.00
CA ASP A 290 -5.04 12.18 2.03
C ASP A 290 -5.98 11.27 2.79
N PHE A 291 -6.67 10.39 2.05
CA PHE A 291 -7.54 9.41 2.65
C PHE A 291 -6.78 8.49 3.61
N LEU A 292 -5.68 7.88 3.11
CA LEU A 292 -4.91 6.88 3.85
C LEU A 292 -4.20 7.50 5.06
N GLU A 293 -3.60 8.68 4.92
CA GLU A 293 -3.00 9.44 6.02
C GLU A 293 -4.05 9.79 7.09
N GLY A 294 -5.26 10.17 6.66
CA GLY A 294 -6.39 10.39 7.57
C GLY A 294 -6.80 9.10 8.31
N SER A 295 -6.84 7.96 7.63
CA SER A 295 -7.13 6.66 8.23
C SER A 295 -6.05 6.22 9.23
N VAL A 296 -4.77 6.50 8.94
CA VAL A 296 -3.66 6.30 9.89
C VAL A 296 -3.83 7.20 11.11
N ALA A 297 -4.24 8.46 10.93
CA ALA A 297 -4.51 9.37 12.04
C ALA A 297 -5.66 8.87 12.94
N LEU A 298 -6.74 8.32 12.36
CA LEU A 298 -7.82 7.68 13.12
C LEU A 298 -7.32 6.47 13.93
N ALA A 299 -6.53 5.60 13.31
CA ALA A 299 -5.98 4.41 13.96
C ALA A 299 -5.04 4.77 15.12
N THR A 300 -4.07 5.65 14.87
CA THR A 300 -3.10 6.09 15.89
C THR A 300 -3.77 6.90 17.01
N GLY A 301 -4.77 7.73 16.69
CA GLY A 301 -5.57 8.45 17.68
C GLY A 301 -6.38 7.54 18.60
N ALA A 302 -6.77 6.35 18.12
CA ALA A 302 -7.41 5.31 18.94
C ALA A 302 -6.41 4.45 19.74
N GLY A 303 -5.09 4.66 19.56
CA GLY A 303 -4.03 3.94 20.27
C GLY A 303 -3.45 2.73 19.51
N ILE A 304 -3.76 2.55 18.23
CA ILE A 304 -3.14 1.49 17.41
C ILE A 304 -1.72 1.93 17.00
N PRO A 305 -0.66 1.17 17.35
CA PRO A 305 0.70 1.47 16.93
C PRO A 305 0.85 1.48 15.40
N ARG A 306 1.67 2.38 14.87
CA ARG A 306 1.91 2.49 13.41
C ARG A 306 2.45 1.19 12.83
N GLU A 307 3.25 0.47 13.61
CA GLU A 307 3.89 -0.81 13.31
C GLU A 307 2.87 -1.96 13.18
N ARG A 308 1.56 -1.66 13.20
CA ARG A 308 0.47 -2.62 13.05
C ARG A 308 -0.57 -2.19 12.02
N ILE A 309 -0.25 -1.18 11.21
CA ILE A 309 -1.13 -0.62 10.18
C ILE A 309 -0.61 -0.97 8.79
N LEU A 310 -1.39 -1.73 8.02
CA LEU A 310 -1.21 -2.00 6.59
C LEU A 310 -2.13 -1.08 5.81
N LEU A 311 -1.69 -0.57 4.66
CA LEU A 311 -2.50 0.31 3.82
C LEU A 311 -2.85 -0.36 2.50
N ASP A 312 -4.03 -0.08 1.94
CA ASP A 312 -4.44 -0.55 0.60
C ASP A 312 -4.98 0.63 -0.23
N PRO A 313 -4.44 0.93 -1.43
CA PRO A 313 -4.93 2.02 -2.28
C PRO A 313 -6.33 1.74 -2.88
N GLY A 314 -6.88 0.55 -2.66
CA GLY A 314 -8.22 0.15 -3.05
C GLY A 314 -8.40 0.07 -4.56
N ILE A 315 -7.54 -0.68 -5.25
CA ILE A 315 -7.67 -0.89 -6.70
C ILE A 315 -9.07 -1.44 -7.01
N GLY A 316 -9.80 -0.85 -7.95
CA GLY A 316 -11.17 -1.24 -8.30
C GLY A 316 -12.26 -0.78 -7.34
N PHE A 317 -11.90 -0.05 -6.27
CA PHE A 317 -12.86 0.55 -5.34
C PHE A 317 -12.93 2.06 -5.55
N GLY A 318 -14.02 2.52 -6.18
CA GLY A 318 -14.21 3.95 -6.45
C GLY A 318 -13.35 4.45 -7.62
N LYS A 319 -13.01 3.61 -8.59
CA LYS A 319 -11.97 3.91 -9.60
C LYS A 319 -12.36 3.40 -10.98
N THR A 320 -12.16 4.25 -11.99
CA THR A 320 -12.32 3.86 -13.40
C THR A 320 -11.23 2.86 -13.82
N PHE A 321 -11.40 2.26 -15.00
CA PHE A 321 -10.38 1.42 -15.62
C PHE A 321 -9.01 2.10 -15.66
N ASP A 322 -8.94 3.35 -16.15
CA ASP A 322 -7.68 4.09 -16.28
C ASP A 322 -7.10 4.49 -14.93
N HIS A 323 -7.93 4.85 -13.95
CA HIS A 323 -7.47 5.16 -12.60
C HIS A 323 -6.74 3.95 -11.98
N ASN A 324 -7.25 2.74 -12.19
CA ASN A 324 -6.63 1.52 -11.66
C ASN A 324 -5.25 1.27 -12.27
N LEU A 325 -5.12 1.41 -13.59
CA LEU A 325 -3.82 1.25 -14.27
C LEU A 325 -2.84 2.35 -13.88
N TYR A 326 -3.32 3.59 -13.73
CA TYR A 326 -2.51 4.71 -13.29
C TYR A 326 -1.94 4.47 -11.89
N LEU A 327 -2.75 4.04 -10.92
CA LEU A 327 -2.27 3.74 -9.57
C LEU A 327 -1.32 2.54 -9.55
N LEU A 328 -1.59 1.48 -10.32
CA LEU A 328 -0.67 0.34 -10.42
C LEU A 328 0.70 0.74 -10.97
N ARG A 329 0.74 1.65 -11.95
CA ARG A 329 1.99 2.22 -12.47
C ARG A 329 2.72 3.09 -11.44
N ARG A 330 1.99 3.70 -10.51
CA ARG A 330 2.49 4.70 -9.55
C ARG A 330 2.46 4.19 -8.10
N LEU A 331 2.47 2.87 -7.86
CA LEU A 331 2.39 2.29 -6.51
C LEU A 331 3.46 2.85 -5.55
N GLY A 332 4.67 3.10 -6.05
CA GLY A 332 5.74 3.70 -5.26
C GLY A 332 5.40 5.09 -4.71
N GLU A 333 4.56 5.86 -5.40
CA GLU A 333 4.11 7.19 -4.96
C GLU A 333 3.01 7.12 -3.88
N LEU A 334 2.38 5.96 -3.70
CA LEU A 334 1.31 5.74 -2.71
C LEU A 334 1.83 5.26 -1.36
N ARG A 335 3.15 5.12 -1.19
CA ARG A 335 3.75 4.69 0.07
C ARG A 335 3.63 5.80 1.11
N VAL A 336 2.97 5.48 2.22
CA VAL A 336 3.07 6.28 3.43
C VAL A 336 4.30 5.81 4.21
N PRO A 337 5.21 6.72 4.62
CA PRO A 337 6.49 6.32 5.22
C PRO A 337 6.34 5.39 6.42
N GLY A 338 7.15 4.33 6.41
CA GLY A 338 7.20 3.32 7.46
C GLY A 338 5.98 2.40 7.55
N LEU A 339 5.07 2.39 6.56
CA LEU A 339 3.91 1.51 6.53
C LEU A 339 3.95 0.57 5.31
N PRO A 340 3.63 -0.72 5.47
CA PRO A 340 3.53 -1.65 4.35
C PRO A 340 2.30 -1.37 3.48
N LEU A 341 2.38 -1.77 2.20
CA LEU A 341 1.29 -1.63 1.23
C LEU A 341 0.73 -2.98 0.79
N LEU A 342 -0.57 -3.19 0.97
CA LEU A 342 -1.32 -4.30 0.40
C LEU A 342 -1.98 -3.88 -0.91
N VAL A 343 -1.97 -4.76 -1.92
CA VAL A 343 -2.67 -4.54 -3.18
C VAL A 343 -3.47 -5.77 -3.60
N GLY A 344 -4.78 -5.61 -3.78
CA GLY A 344 -5.64 -6.64 -4.37
C GLY A 344 -5.98 -6.37 -5.83
N THR A 345 -5.46 -7.14 -6.78
CA THR A 345 -5.92 -7.09 -8.20
C THR A 345 -6.70 -8.34 -8.62
N SER A 346 -6.66 -9.39 -7.82
CA SER A 346 -7.15 -10.73 -8.16
C SER A 346 -8.58 -10.74 -8.67
N ARG A 347 -8.75 -11.25 -9.90
CA ARG A 347 -10.03 -11.42 -10.61
C ARG A 347 -10.85 -10.12 -10.80
N LYS A 348 -10.26 -8.94 -10.63
CA LYS A 348 -10.98 -7.65 -10.76
C LYS A 348 -11.42 -7.36 -12.21
N GLY A 349 -12.49 -6.58 -12.35
CA GLY A 349 -13.15 -6.30 -13.63
C GLY A 349 -12.24 -5.69 -14.69
N PHE A 350 -11.37 -4.75 -14.30
CA PHE A 350 -10.45 -4.08 -15.23
C PHE A 350 -9.47 -5.06 -15.91
N LEU A 351 -9.05 -6.13 -15.22
CA LEU A 351 -8.24 -7.20 -15.82
C LEU A 351 -9.02 -8.01 -16.85
N GLY A 352 -10.30 -8.25 -16.58
CA GLY A 352 -11.21 -8.85 -17.56
C GLY A 352 -11.32 -7.99 -18.81
N ALA A 353 -11.56 -6.68 -18.65
CA ALA A 353 -11.63 -5.73 -19.76
C ALA A 353 -10.34 -5.69 -20.59
N LEU A 354 -9.16 -5.68 -19.94
CA LEU A 354 -7.86 -5.75 -20.62
C LEU A 354 -7.64 -7.02 -21.46
N THR A 355 -8.27 -8.13 -21.06
CA THR A 355 -8.01 -9.46 -21.63
C THR A 355 -9.19 -10.02 -22.41
N GLY A 356 -10.04 -9.14 -22.95
CA GLY A 356 -11.13 -9.52 -23.84
C GLY A 356 -12.47 -9.81 -23.14
N GLY A 357 -12.74 -9.16 -22.01
CA GLY A 357 -14.03 -9.27 -21.31
C GLY A 357 -14.23 -10.54 -20.49
N LYS A 358 -13.15 -11.27 -20.16
CA LYS A 358 -13.24 -12.56 -19.45
C LYS A 358 -14.04 -12.48 -18.15
N PRO A 359 -14.86 -13.48 -17.80
CA PRO A 359 -15.55 -13.56 -16.51
C PRO A 359 -14.56 -13.78 -15.36
N ALA A 360 -14.99 -13.54 -14.12
CA ALA A 360 -14.09 -13.54 -12.95
C ALA A 360 -13.28 -14.83 -12.77
N GLY A 361 -13.87 -16.00 -13.05
CA GLY A 361 -13.21 -17.30 -12.95
C GLY A 361 -12.12 -17.56 -14.00
N GLU A 362 -12.10 -16.81 -15.10
CA GLU A 362 -11.16 -17.00 -16.22
C GLU A 362 -10.04 -15.94 -16.22
N ARG A 363 -9.97 -15.12 -15.17
CA ARG A 363 -9.00 -14.01 -15.05
C ARG A 363 -7.69 -14.43 -14.38
N LEU A 364 -7.39 -15.72 -14.24
CA LEU A 364 -6.16 -16.19 -13.59
C LEU A 364 -4.92 -15.63 -14.28
N ALA A 365 -4.75 -15.87 -15.59
CA ALA A 365 -3.59 -15.37 -16.32
C ALA A 365 -3.42 -13.84 -16.25
N ALA A 366 -4.53 -13.10 -16.34
CA ALA A 366 -4.54 -11.64 -16.20
C ALA A 366 -4.13 -11.20 -14.78
N THR A 367 -4.59 -11.93 -13.75
CA THR A 367 -4.19 -11.73 -12.36
C THR A 367 -2.70 -11.95 -12.21
N LEU A 368 -2.17 -13.09 -12.64
CA LEU A 368 -0.74 -13.41 -12.54
C LEU A 368 0.14 -12.37 -13.26
N GLY A 369 -0.27 -11.90 -14.45
CA GLY A 369 0.42 -10.83 -15.15
C GLY A 369 0.49 -9.52 -14.34
N SER A 370 -0.60 -9.14 -13.66
CA SER A 370 -0.60 -7.97 -12.79
C SER A 370 0.27 -8.16 -11.54
N LEU A 371 0.27 -9.35 -10.93
CA LEU A 371 1.09 -9.66 -9.75
C LEU A 371 2.59 -9.66 -10.10
N ALA A 372 2.96 -10.32 -11.20
CA ALA A 372 4.35 -10.34 -11.67
C ALA A 372 4.84 -8.92 -12.00
N ALA A 373 4.02 -8.10 -12.66
CA ALA A 373 4.36 -6.70 -12.91
C ALA A 373 4.58 -5.93 -11.60
N MET A 374 3.71 -6.07 -10.60
CA MET A 374 3.89 -5.42 -9.29
C MET A 374 5.13 -5.92 -8.56
N ALA A 375 5.43 -7.23 -8.58
CA ALA A 375 6.64 -7.77 -7.96
C ALA A 375 7.92 -7.26 -8.64
N VAL A 376 7.95 -7.19 -9.97
CA VAL A 376 9.10 -6.69 -10.75
C VAL A 376 9.28 -5.18 -10.57
N LEU A 377 8.19 -4.41 -10.59
CA LEU A 377 8.21 -2.96 -10.38
C LEU A 377 8.51 -2.59 -8.93
N GLY A 378 8.16 -3.48 -7.99
CA GLY A 378 8.15 -3.22 -6.56
C GLY A 378 6.94 -2.40 -6.13
N GLY A 379 6.87 -2.11 -4.83
CA GLY A 379 5.90 -1.18 -4.25
C GLY A 379 4.71 -1.82 -3.54
N ALA A 380 4.40 -3.10 -3.79
CA ALA A 380 3.46 -3.88 -2.97
C ALA A 380 4.23 -4.81 -2.02
N ASP A 381 3.91 -4.73 -0.74
CA ASP A 381 4.47 -5.59 0.30
C ASP A 381 3.62 -6.86 0.49
N VAL A 382 2.30 -6.74 0.28
CA VAL A 382 1.35 -7.85 0.35
C VAL A 382 0.44 -7.83 -0.89
N VAL A 383 0.12 -8.98 -1.44
CA VAL A 383 -0.92 -9.12 -2.47
C VAL A 383 -2.07 -9.99 -1.99
N ARG A 384 -3.30 -9.54 -2.22
CA ARG A 384 -4.53 -10.26 -1.83
C ARG A 384 -5.11 -11.04 -3.02
N VAL A 385 -5.14 -12.37 -2.91
CA VAL A 385 -5.40 -13.27 -4.04
C VAL A 385 -6.30 -14.46 -3.72
N HIS A 386 -7.04 -14.94 -4.73
CA HIS A 386 -7.85 -16.16 -4.61
C HIS A 386 -7.04 -17.44 -4.92
N ASP A 387 -6.07 -17.34 -5.82
CA ASP A 387 -5.32 -18.45 -6.42
C ASP A 387 -3.86 -18.40 -5.92
N VAL A 388 -3.64 -18.91 -4.70
CA VAL A 388 -2.39 -18.71 -3.94
C VAL A 388 -1.19 -19.43 -4.56
N ALA A 389 -1.36 -20.68 -5.02
CA ALA A 389 -0.25 -21.46 -5.55
C ALA A 389 0.35 -20.77 -6.79
N GLU A 390 -0.51 -20.39 -7.74
CA GLU A 390 -0.10 -19.74 -8.97
C GLU A 390 0.40 -18.31 -8.73
N ALA A 391 -0.22 -17.58 -7.79
CA ALA A 391 0.27 -16.26 -7.38
C ALA A 391 1.68 -16.35 -6.81
N ARG A 392 1.95 -17.33 -5.94
CA ARG A 392 3.27 -17.55 -5.36
C ARG A 392 4.32 -17.79 -6.43
N ASP A 393 4.04 -18.63 -7.42
CA ASP A 393 4.97 -18.89 -8.52
C ASP A 393 5.28 -17.61 -9.32
N ALA A 394 4.26 -16.82 -9.65
CA ALA A 394 4.43 -15.56 -10.37
C ALA A 394 5.25 -14.53 -9.56
N LEU A 395 5.02 -14.45 -8.24
CA LEU A 395 5.72 -13.53 -7.36
C LEU A 395 7.17 -13.95 -7.13
N VAL A 396 7.44 -15.25 -6.93
CA VAL A 396 8.82 -15.76 -6.77
C VAL A 396 9.66 -15.41 -7.99
N VAL A 397 9.12 -15.58 -9.20
CA VAL A 397 9.81 -15.18 -10.43
C VAL A 397 10.01 -13.66 -10.49
N GLY A 398 8.95 -12.88 -10.21
CA GLY A 398 9.01 -11.42 -10.26
C GLY A 398 9.99 -10.81 -9.25
N ASP A 399 9.97 -11.30 -8.00
CA ASP A 399 10.90 -10.90 -6.95
C ASP A 399 12.34 -11.30 -7.29
N ALA A 400 12.56 -12.50 -7.83
CA ALA A 400 13.89 -12.93 -8.25
C ALA A 400 14.46 -12.03 -9.36
N ILE A 401 13.63 -11.62 -10.32
CA ILE A 401 14.01 -10.65 -11.36
C ILE A 401 14.34 -9.29 -10.71
N ARG A 402 13.50 -8.81 -9.79
CA ARG A 402 13.69 -7.51 -9.12
C ARG A 402 15.00 -7.47 -8.31
N THR A 403 15.35 -8.55 -7.62
CA THR A 403 16.53 -8.60 -6.74
C THR A 403 17.78 -9.12 -7.44
N ALA A 404 17.74 -9.35 -8.76
CA ALA A 404 18.89 -9.86 -9.51
C ALA A 404 20.02 -8.82 -9.55
N MET A 405 21.14 -9.13 -8.91
CA MET A 405 22.30 -8.22 -8.79
C MET A 405 23.54 -8.68 -9.56
N ASP A 406 23.49 -9.85 -10.20
CA ASP A 406 24.60 -10.43 -10.97
C ASP A 406 24.18 -10.57 -12.44
N GLY A 407 24.96 -9.98 -13.33
CA GLY A 407 24.79 -10.07 -14.78
C GLY A 407 25.98 -10.74 -15.46
N GLY A 408 26.76 -11.51 -14.71
CA GLY A 408 28.07 -12.02 -15.07
C GLY A 408 29.19 -11.14 -14.51
N ALA A 409 30.24 -11.78 -13.97
CA ALA A 409 31.53 -11.11 -13.83
C ALA A 409 32.03 -10.77 -15.24
N LEU A 410 32.20 -9.49 -15.53
CA LEU A 410 33.07 -9.06 -16.64
C LEU A 410 34.47 -9.56 -16.27
N ARG A 411 34.81 -10.80 -16.66
CA ARG A 411 36.18 -11.30 -16.63
C ARG A 411 36.96 -10.70 -17.79
#